data_AF-A0A833D294-F1
#
_entry.id   AF-A0A833D294-F1
#
_cell.length_a   1.000
_cell.length_b   1.000
_cell.length_c   1.000
_cell.angle_alpha   90.00
_cell.angle_beta   90.00
_cell.angle_gamma   90.00
#
_symmetry.space_group_name_H-M   'P 1'
#
loop_
_entity.id
_entity.type
_entity.pdbx_description
1 polymer ?
#
loop_
_entity_poly.entity_id
_entity_poly.type
_entity_poly.pdbx_seq_one_letter_code
_entity_poly.pdbx_strand_id
1 'polypeptide(L)'
;MGISQIIDHDALDQVRESALKTLEKHGYLQERNLKIVYLNAQGNLSSNIQIAQRLVSMQPDVILAISTPSAQALQPLAAAQNIPVVFAAVTDSVNAHLTSNRQIPDKGMTGVEDRPSIEQQLSLIKNLVPNIKKLGVLYNPGESNSTIMVN
;
A
#
# COMPACT_ATOMS: atom_id res chain seq x y z
N MET A 1 8.47 -12.79 -7.35
CA MET A 1 7.86 -11.73 -6.52
C MET A 1 6.44 -12.07 -6.15
N GLY A 2 6.01 -11.70 -4.94
CA GLY A 2 4.60 -11.72 -4.52
C GLY A 2 3.97 -10.34 -4.66
N ILE A 3 2.67 -10.25 -4.90
CA ILE A 3 1.89 -9.02 -4.90
C ILE A 3 0.64 -9.25 -4.03
N SER A 4 0.46 -8.43 -2.99
CA SER A 4 -0.74 -8.39 -2.16
C SER A 4 -1.47 -7.08 -2.41
N GLN A 5 -2.77 -7.13 -2.73
CA GLN A 5 -3.61 -5.95 -2.91
C GLN A 5 -4.89 -6.08 -2.09
N ILE A 6 -5.32 -4.99 -1.43
CA ILE A 6 -6.48 -5.05 -0.54
C ILE A 6 -7.79 -5.27 -1.31
N ILE A 7 -7.99 -4.58 -2.43
CA ILE A 7 -9.22 -4.59 -3.22
C ILE A 7 -8.92 -4.17 -4.67
N ASP A 8 -9.73 -4.62 -5.62
CA ASP A 8 -9.70 -4.08 -6.99
C ASP A 8 -10.31 -2.66 -6.97
N HIS A 9 -9.56 -1.70 -7.49
CA HIS A 9 -9.90 -0.29 -7.55
C HIS A 9 -8.93 0.39 -8.51
N ASP A 10 -9.43 1.24 -9.43
CA ASP A 10 -8.66 1.83 -10.53
C ASP A 10 -7.29 2.39 -10.09
N ALA A 11 -7.24 3.12 -8.97
CA ALA A 11 -5.99 3.68 -8.47
C ALA A 11 -4.96 2.59 -8.07
N LEU A 12 -5.40 1.51 -7.43
CA LEU A 12 -4.52 0.42 -6.99
C LEU A 12 -4.09 -0.45 -8.16
N ASP A 13 -5.00 -0.67 -9.12
CA ASP A 13 -4.71 -1.40 -10.35
C ASP A 13 -3.69 -0.66 -11.21
N GLN A 14 -3.81 0.66 -11.32
CA GLN A 14 -2.81 1.49 -12.00
C GLN A 14 -1.43 1.41 -11.34
N VAL A 15 -1.37 1.36 -10.00
CA VAL A 15 -0.10 1.15 -9.27
C VAL A 15 0.51 -0.20 -9.64
N ARG A 16 -0.28 -1.29 -9.57
CA ARG A 16 0.17 -2.64 -9.93
C ARG A 16 0.67 -2.70 -11.38
N GLU A 17 -0.13 -2.21 -12.32
CA GLU A 17 0.22 -2.22 -13.74
C GLU A 17 1.46 -1.38 -14.04
N SER A 18 1.60 -0.21 -13.41
CA SER A 18 2.76 0.67 -13.59
C SER A 18 4.02 0.05 -13.02
N ALA A 19 3.93 -0.63 -11.86
CA ALA A 19 5.05 -1.37 -11.29
C ALA A 19 5.49 -2.51 -12.22
N LEU A 20 4.55 -3.30 -12.75
CA LEU A 20 4.85 -4.39 -13.68
C LEU A 20 5.46 -3.89 -15.00
N LYS A 21 4.89 -2.84 -15.60
CA LYS A 21 5.45 -2.19 -16.80
C LYS A 21 6.86 -1.65 -16.54
N THR A 22 7.12 -1.13 -15.34
CA THR A 22 8.44 -0.60 -14.98
C THR A 22 9.46 -1.72 -14.80
N LEU A 23 9.07 -2.85 -14.18
CA LEU A 23 9.90 -4.04 -14.09
C LEU A 23 10.27 -4.59 -15.47
N GLU A 24 9.30 -4.68 -16.38
CA GLU A 24 9.52 -5.10 -17.76
C GLU A 24 10.53 -4.19 -18.49
N LYS A 25 10.38 -2.87 -18.36
CA LYS A 25 11.33 -1.88 -18.92
C LYS A 25 12.76 -2.05 -18.40
N HIS A 26 12.94 -2.58 -17.19
CA HIS A 26 14.25 -2.87 -16.61
C HIS A 26 14.71 -4.32 -16.87
N GLY A 27 14.01 -5.06 -17.73
CA GLY A 27 14.40 -6.41 -18.17
C GLY A 27 13.89 -7.55 -17.29
N TYR A 28 13.00 -7.29 -16.33
CA TYR A 28 12.29 -8.34 -15.58
C TYR A 28 11.03 -8.75 -16.33
N LEU A 29 11.15 -9.81 -17.12
CA LEU A 29 10.11 -10.32 -18.01
C LEU A 29 9.42 -11.53 -17.38
N GLN A 30 8.08 -11.49 -17.34
CA GLN A 30 7.28 -12.56 -16.78
C GLN A 30 7.53 -13.89 -17.52
N GLU A 31 7.55 -15.01 -16.78
CA GLU A 31 7.80 -16.38 -17.26
C GLU A 31 9.20 -16.61 -17.88
N ARG A 32 10.06 -15.59 -17.91
CA ARG A 32 11.46 -15.73 -18.34
C ARG A 32 12.42 -15.64 -17.16
N ASN A 33 12.38 -14.52 -16.44
CA ASN A 33 13.23 -14.24 -15.28
C ASN A 33 12.46 -13.58 -14.14
N LEU A 34 11.14 -13.48 -14.25
CA LEU A 34 10.25 -13.01 -13.19
C LEU A 34 9.04 -13.94 -13.09
N LYS A 35 8.83 -14.52 -11.90
CA LYS A 35 7.57 -15.19 -11.55
C LYS A 35 6.75 -14.27 -10.65
N ILE A 36 5.48 -14.08 -10.99
CA ILE A 36 4.56 -13.22 -10.25
C ILE A 36 3.47 -14.06 -9.62
N VAL A 37 3.21 -13.83 -8.34
CA VAL A 37 2.02 -14.33 -7.65
C VAL A 37 1.22 -13.13 -7.17
N TYR A 38 0.07 -12.88 -7.78
CA TYR A 38 -0.85 -11.80 -7.40
C TYR A 38 -2.03 -12.38 -6.62
N LEU A 39 -2.32 -11.80 -5.45
CA LEU A 39 -3.46 -12.15 -4.61
C LEU A 39 -4.17 -10.88 -4.14
N ASN A 40 -5.50 -10.89 -4.24
CA ASN A 40 -6.36 -9.77 -3.87
C ASN A 40 -7.28 -10.18 -2.71
N ALA A 41 -7.36 -9.33 -1.68
CA ALA A 41 -8.14 -9.60 -0.47
C ALA A 41 -9.62 -9.22 -0.57
N GLN A 42 -10.05 -8.60 -1.67
CA GLN A 42 -11.44 -8.23 -1.99
C GLN A 42 -12.07 -7.37 -0.87
N GLY A 43 -11.29 -6.42 -0.34
CA GLY A 43 -11.66 -5.51 0.74
C GLY A 43 -11.72 -6.15 2.13
N ASN A 44 -11.41 -7.44 2.26
CA ASN A 44 -11.59 -8.19 3.51
C ASN A 44 -10.29 -8.33 4.29
N LEU A 45 -10.22 -7.71 5.48
CA LEU A 45 -9.02 -7.72 6.33
C LEU A 45 -8.61 -9.13 6.79
N SER A 46 -9.56 -10.01 7.09
CA SER A 46 -9.25 -11.39 7.48
C SER A 46 -8.62 -12.18 6.33
N SER A 47 -9.13 -12.00 5.11
CA SER A 47 -8.58 -12.60 3.89
C SER A 47 -7.20 -12.02 3.56
N ASN A 48 -6.99 -10.73 3.81
CA ASN A 48 -5.71 -10.06 3.63
C ASN A 48 -4.60 -10.68 4.53
N ILE A 49 -4.92 -11.05 5.77
CA ILE A 49 -4.00 -11.77 6.67
C ILE A 49 -3.67 -13.16 6.11
N GLN A 50 -4.66 -13.89 5.62
CA GLN A 50 -4.44 -15.22 5.03
C GLN A 50 -3.59 -15.13 3.74
N ILE A 51 -3.80 -14.10 2.93
CA ILE A 51 -2.98 -13.81 1.74
C ILE A 51 -1.54 -13.52 2.14
N ALA A 52 -1.32 -12.70 3.18
CA ALA A 52 0.02 -12.41 3.66
C ALA A 52 0.75 -13.68 4.12
N GLN A 53 0.08 -14.55 4.89
CA GLN A 53 0.63 -15.86 5.29
C GLN A 53 0.96 -16.73 4.08
N ARG A 54 0.07 -16.79 3.08
CA ARG A 54 0.26 -17.57 1.86
C ARG A 54 1.41 -17.04 1.00
N LEU A 55 1.56 -15.73 0.87
CA LEU A 55 2.66 -15.15 0.09
C LEU A 55 4.00 -15.42 0.76
N VAL A 56 4.08 -15.22 2.08
CA VAL A 56 5.33 -15.41 2.82
C VAL A 56 5.72 -16.90 2.83
N SER A 57 4.78 -17.84 2.92
CA SER A 57 5.09 -19.28 2.82
C SER A 57 5.62 -19.73 1.46
N MET A 58 5.39 -18.94 0.40
CA MET A 58 5.96 -19.19 -0.92
C MET A 58 7.41 -18.71 -1.06
N GLN A 59 7.98 -18.06 -0.02
CA GLN A 59 9.35 -17.54 0.02
C GLN A 59 9.75 -16.71 -1.23
N PRO A 60 8.96 -15.70 -1.62
CA PRO A 60 9.33 -14.83 -2.74
C PRO A 60 10.57 -14.00 -2.42
N ASP A 61 11.35 -13.64 -3.44
CA ASP A 61 12.52 -12.76 -3.28
C ASP A 61 12.16 -11.34 -2.79
N VAL A 62 10.94 -10.89 -3.12
CA VAL A 62 10.38 -9.60 -2.74
C VAL A 62 8.85 -9.65 -2.81
N ILE A 63 8.19 -8.88 -1.94
CA ILE A 63 6.74 -8.69 -1.98
C ILE A 63 6.41 -7.22 -2.25
N LEU A 64 5.55 -6.97 -3.24
CA LEU A 64 4.91 -5.68 -3.46
C LEU A 64 3.59 -5.65 -2.70
N ALA A 65 3.48 -4.78 -1.70
CA ALA A 65 2.27 -4.61 -0.90
C ALA A 65 1.50 -3.36 -1.36
N ILE A 66 0.32 -3.55 -1.94
CA ILE A 66 -0.51 -2.46 -2.45
C ILE A 66 -1.63 -2.19 -1.46
N SER A 67 -1.47 -1.00 -0.87
CA SER A 67 -2.18 -0.33 0.21
C SER A 67 -1.70 -0.64 1.64
N THR A 68 -1.95 0.33 2.53
CA THR A 68 -1.65 0.28 3.97
C THR A 68 -2.08 -1.03 4.65
N PRO A 69 -3.34 -1.50 4.53
CA PRO A 69 -3.74 -2.75 5.17
C PRO A 69 -2.96 -3.96 4.65
N SER A 70 -2.65 -4.03 3.34
CA SER A 70 -1.83 -5.12 2.78
C SER A 70 -0.39 -5.09 3.30
N ALA A 71 0.20 -3.90 3.41
CA ALA A 71 1.54 -3.74 3.98
C ALA A 71 1.58 -4.12 5.47
N GLN A 72 0.56 -3.74 6.25
CA GLN A 72 0.44 -4.07 7.67
C GLN A 72 0.29 -5.58 7.90
N ALA A 73 -0.51 -6.26 7.08
CA ALA A 73 -0.67 -7.72 7.17
C ALA A 73 0.64 -8.47 6.88
N LEU A 74 1.48 -7.93 5.99
CA LEU A 74 2.76 -8.53 5.60
C LEU A 74 3.90 -8.24 6.57
N GLN A 75 3.95 -7.05 7.19
CA GLN A 75 5.11 -6.60 7.96
C GLN A 75 5.65 -7.63 8.97
N PRO A 76 4.86 -8.17 9.91
CA PRO A 76 5.41 -9.08 10.91
C PRO A 76 5.80 -10.43 10.31
N LEU A 77 5.06 -10.91 9.31
CA LEU A 77 5.26 -12.21 8.68
C LEU A 77 6.50 -12.22 7.78
N ALA A 78 6.66 -11.18 6.95
CA ALA A 78 7.78 -11.03 6.04
C ALA A 78 9.08 -10.76 6.79
N ALA A 79 9.04 -9.95 7.86
CA ALA A 79 10.19 -9.70 8.73
C ALA A 79 10.69 -11.01 9.38
N ALA A 80 9.79 -11.87 9.86
CA ALA A 80 10.17 -13.16 10.45
C ALA A 80 10.87 -14.12 9.47
N GLN A 81 10.64 -13.95 8.16
CA GLN A 81 11.27 -14.75 7.10
C GLN A 81 12.37 -13.99 6.34
N ASN A 82 12.74 -12.78 6.78
CA ASN A 82 13.69 -11.90 6.11
C ASN A 82 13.33 -11.61 4.63
N ILE A 83 12.04 -11.57 4.31
CA ILE A 83 11.55 -11.25 2.97
C ILE A 83 11.38 -9.72 2.89
N PRO A 84 12.05 -9.03 1.94
CA PRO A 84 11.86 -7.60 1.78
C PRO A 84 10.47 -7.29 1.21
N VAL A 85 9.84 -6.24 1.75
CA VAL A 85 8.55 -5.73 1.30
C VAL A 85 8.73 -4.32 0.76
N VAL A 86 8.29 -4.12 -0.48
CA VAL A 86 8.15 -2.80 -1.10
C VAL A 86 6.68 -2.43 -1.04
N PHE A 87 6.31 -1.39 -0.31
CA PHE A 87 4.93 -0.91 -0.24
C PHE A 87 4.65 0.18 -1.28
N ALA A 88 3.40 0.25 -1.72
CA ALA A 88 2.89 1.32 -2.58
C ALA A 88 1.44 1.65 -2.20
N ALA A 89 1.01 2.88 -2.52
CA ALA A 89 -0.28 3.43 -2.09
C ALA A 89 -0.47 3.40 -0.55
N VAL A 90 0.60 3.73 0.17
CA VAL A 90 0.59 3.87 1.63
C VAL A 90 0.59 5.34 1.99
N THR A 91 -0.40 5.80 2.75
CA THR A 91 -0.49 7.23 3.08
C THR A 91 0.55 7.65 4.11
N ASP A 92 0.79 6.84 5.13
CA ASP A 92 1.77 7.15 6.17
C ASP A 92 2.44 5.90 6.72
N SER A 93 3.66 5.61 6.29
CA SER A 93 4.39 4.41 6.67
C SER A 93 4.78 4.41 8.16
N VAL A 94 5.00 5.59 8.76
CA VAL A 94 5.39 5.71 10.16
C VAL A 94 4.19 5.51 11.07
N ASN A 95 3.09 6.22 10.80
CA ASN A 95 1.84 6.08 11.56
C ASN A 95 1.17 4.71 11.35
N ALA A 96 1.40 4.06 10.20
CA ALA A 96 1.01 2.68 9.98
C ALA A 96 1.94 1.65 10.64
N HIS A 97 3.01 2.10 11.32
CA HIS A 97 4.04 1.31 11.99
C HIS A 97 4.90 0.42 11.07
N LEU A 98 4.86 0.68 9.76
CA LEU A 98 5.59 -0.06 8.73
C LEU A 98 7.08 0.28 8.74
N THR A 99 7.43 1.54 8.96
CA THR A 99 8.81 2.00 9.13
C THR A 99 8.96 2.83 10.40
N SER A 100 10.17 2.95 10.95
CA SER A 100 10.40 3.86 12.09
C SER A 100 10.65 5.30 11.63
N ASN A 101 11.13 5.49 10.41
CA ASN A 101 11.22 6.80 9.78
C ASN A 101 11.02 6.70 8.25
N ARG A 102 10.90 7.84 7.58
CA ARG A 102 10.60 7.91 6.13
C ARG A 102 11.83 7.90 5.23
N GLN A 103 12.98 8.31 5.75
CA GLN A 103 14.22 8.50 4.98
C GLN A 103 15.08 7.24 4.93
N ILE A 104 15.00 6.38 5.94
CA ILE A 104 15.86 5.20 6.07
C ILE A 104 14.97 3.95 6.13
N PRO A 105 15.08 3.03 5.15
CA PRO A 105 14.43 1.73 5.21
C PRO A 105 14.81 0.96 6.47
N ASP A 106 13.82 0.37 7.12
CA ASP A 106 13.99 -0.49 8.29
C ASP A 106 12.89 -1.56 8.33
N LYS A 107 12.95 -2.48 9.30
CA LYS A 107 11.93 -3.55 9.49
C LYS A 107 11.68 -4.44 8.27
N GLY A 108 12.60 -4.47 7.30
CA GLY A 108 12.42 -5.15 6.01
C GLY A 108 11.42 -4.45 5.07
N MET A 109 11.06 -3.19 5.37
CA MET A 109 10.06 -2.41 4.66
C MET A 109 10.69 -1.19 3.98
N THR A 110 10.29 -0.94 2.74
CA THR A 110 10.55 0.32 2.02
C THR A 110 9.43 0.57 1.02
N GLY A 111 9.38 1.72 0.35
CA GLY A 111 8.33 1.94 -0.64
C GLY A 111 8.04 3.39 -0.95
N VAL A 112 6.86 3.61 -1.51
CA VAL A 112 6.35 4.93 -1.90
C VAL A 112 5.10 5.28 -1.10
N GLU A 113 5.07 6.52 -0.59
CA GLU A 113 3.89 7.07 0.08
C GLU A 113 3.06 7.93 -0.87
N ASP A 114 1.73 7.93 -0.73
CA ASP A 114 0.78 8.70 -1.57
C ASP A 114 0.11 9.84 -0.79
N ARG A 115 0.84 10.46 0.15
CA ARG A 115 0.32 11.51 1.02
C ARG A 115 -0.44 12.60 0.24
N PRO A 116 -1.73 12.82 0.53
CA PRO A 116 -2.48 13.92 -0.04
C PRO A 116 -2.14 15.24 0.65
N SER A 117 -2.18 16.34 -0.10
CA SER A 117 -2.09 17.68 0.47
C SER A 117 -3.46 18.14 0.96
N ILE A 118 -3.71 17.98 2.26
CA ILE A 118 -4.95 18.45 2.91
C ILE A 118 -5.16 19.94 2.71
N GLU A 119 -4.09 20.74 2.81
CA GLU A 119 -4.16 22.18 2.61
C GLU A 119 -4.64 22.56 1.21
N GLN A 120 -4.11 21.89 0.17
CA GLN A 120 -4.55 22.11 -1.20
C GLN A 120 -5.99 21.66 -1.42
N GLN A 121 -6.40 20.52 -0.84
CA GLN A 121 -7.79 20.06 -0.89
C GLN A 121 -8.75 21.05 -0.24
N LEU A 122 -8.43 21.54 0.96
CA LEU A 122 -9.25 22.53 1.66
C LEU A 122 -9.28 23.87 0.91
N SER A 123 -8.17 24.29 0.33
CA SER A 123 -8.09 25.50 -0.49
C SER A 123 -8.97 25.38 -1.74
N LEU A 124 -8.92 24.24 -2.42
CA LEU A 124 -9.78 23.95 -3.56
C LEU A 124 -11.27 23.94 -3.17
N ILE A 125 -11.62 23.30 -2.05
CA ILE A 125 -13.00 23.27 -1.55
C ILE A 125 -13.50 24.69 -1.28
N LYS A 126 -12.70 25.55 -0.65
CA LYS A 126 -13.07 26.96 -0.41
C LYS A 126 -13.20 27.76 -1.70
N ASN A 127 -12.38 27.49 -2.71
CA ASN A 127 -12.52 28.15 -4.01
C ASN A 127 -13.81 27.76 -4.73
N LEU A 128 -14.19 26.47 -4.67
CA LEU A 128 -15.39 25.95 -5.32
C LEU A 128 -16.67 26.28 -4.54
N VAL A 129 -16.60 26.31 -3.22
CA VAL A 129 -17.73 26.59 -2.32
C VAL A 129 -17.32 27.66 -1.30
N PRO A 130 -17.26 28.96 -1.68
CA PRO A 130 -16.70 30.04 -0.86
C PRO A 130 -17.36 30.24 0.49
N ASN A 131 -18.65 29.88 0.62
CA ASN A 131 -19.44 30.08 1.83
C ASN A 131 -19.55 28.81 2.70
N ILE A 132 -18.72 27.80 2.47
CA ILE A 132 -18.74 26.56 3.25
C ILE A 132 -18.48 26.84 4.73
N LYS A 133 -19.35 26.33 5.61
CA LYS A 133 -19.24 26.49 7.08
C LYS A 133 -18.98 25.18 7.81
N LYS A 134 -19.35 24.06 7.20
CA LYS A 134 -19.20 22.70 7.75
C LYS A 134 -18.78 21.78 6.61
N LEU A 135 -17.77 20.97 6.86
CA LEU A 135 -17.30 19.93 5.95
C LEU A 135 -17.48 18.59 6.65
N GLY A 136 -18.34 17.73 6.08
CA GLY A 136 -18.46 16.35 6.51
C GLY A 136 -17.41 15.50 5.80
N VAL A 137 -16.73 14.63 6.53
CA VAL A 137 -15.77 13.68 5.96
C VAL A 137 -16.21 12.26 6.34
N LEU A 138 -16.46 11.43 5.33
CA LEU A 138 -16.70 10.01 5.51
C LEU A 138 -15.36 9.29 5.43
N TYR A 139 -15.07 8.42 6.40
CA TYR A 139 -13.79 7.73 6.52
C TYR A 139 -14.00 6.36 7.20
N ASN A 140 -13.03 5.46 7.05
CA ASN A 140 -13.05 4.13 7.67
C ASN A 140 -12.19 4.11 8.96
N PRO A 141 -12.78 3.95 10.16
CA PRO A 141 -12.00 3.91 11.40
C PRO A 141 -11.12 2.66 11.53
N GLY A 142 -11.36 1.62 10.74
CA GLY A 142 -10.52 0.42 10.69
C GLY A 142 -9.23 0.58 9.88
N GLU A 143 -9.02 1.73 9.23
CA GLU A 143 -7.87 1.99 8.36
C GLU A 143 -7.06 3.18 8.87
N SER A 144 -5.78 2.96 9.20
CA SER A 144 -4.90 4.03 9.71
C SER A 144 -4.68 5.15 8.69
N ASN A 145 -4.59 4.81 7.40
CA ASN A 145 -4.54 5.75 6.29
C ASN A 145 -5.81 6.60 6.17
N SER A 146 -6.95 6.09 6.65
CA SER A 146 -8.22 6.83 6.63
C SER A 146 -8.39 7.70 7.88
N THR A 147 -7.92 7.24 9.05
CA THR A 147 -8.03 8.00 10.30
C THR A 147 -7.07 9.18 10.39
N ILE A 148 -5.86 9.07 9.81
CA ILE A 148 -4.88 10.15 9.80
C ILE A 148 -5.32 11.37 8.97
N MET A 149 -6.30 11.18 8.09
CA MET A 149 -6.82 12.23 7.20
C MET A 149 -7.82 13.16 7.89
N VAL A 150 -8.33 12.75 9.06
CA VAL A 150 -9.42 13.45 9.77
C VAL A 150 -9.05 13.88 11.19
N ASN A 151 -7.89 13.45 11.70
CA ASN A 151 -7.36 13.79 13.02
C ASN A 151 -6.10 14.63 12.91
#